data_AF-A0A3A8LKZ4-F1
#
_entry.id   AF-A0A3A8LKZ4-F1
#
_cell.length_a   1.000
_cell.length_b   1.000
_cell.length_c   1.000
_cell.angle_alpha   90.00
_cell.angle_beta   90.00
_cell.angle_gamma   90.00
#
_symmetry.space_group_name_H-M   'P 1'
#
loop_
_entity.id
_entity.type
_entity.pdbx_description
1 polymer ?
#
loop_
_entity_poly.entity_id
_entity_poly.type
_entity_poly.pdbx_seq_one_letter_code
_entity_poly.pdbx_strand_id
1 'polypeptide(L)'
;MAGTQGLYGDGSAGAFTVGSGQTVDLTTPTGVSQLPSGFNLQFSSINIVGTLIVPSGTVLRSSGDITVSGTLTVRPGAEDLGGGQAPAGVARTAAGSYSGGVGLASFQGAQVRRVQNASGGAGARLYAGAGANGGAGGGAVMLAARGNVRIVVGGTINASGVSGVNPQTAGQSIVGTGGGGGGIVLVAAKGTITLGGIIRAQGGNGADGYNGNLGTGEGGGGGGGGGIVHFIASASPSVTGSVVVSEGSAGANAAPQSGTSILTAGGGGGSGGSGGNGGGIIPGTTTNGNASAGTGGYFLQTVVPEPESLLGL
;
A
#
# COMPACT_ATOMS: atom_id res chain seq x y z
N MET A 1 16.75 -11.83 -31.15
CA MET A 1 16.17 -12.14 -29.82
C MET A 1 16.57 -11.03 -28.84
N ALA A 2 15.82 -9.92 -28.81
CA ALA A 2 16.09 -8.77 -27.93
C ALA A 2 14.96 -8.54 -26.90
N GLY A 3 13.84 -9.27 -27.01
CA GLY A 3 12.65 -9.10 -26.16
C GLY A 3 12.70 -9.81 -24.80
N THR A 4 13.58 -10.79 -24.62
CA THR A 4 13.57 -11.68 -23.42
C THR A 4 14.50 -11.20 -22.29
N GLN A 5 15.46 -10.31 -22.57
CA GLN A 5 16.41 -9.79 -21.55
C GLN A 5 15.90 -8.51 -20.86
N GLY A 6 14.99 -7.75 -21.49
CA GLY A 6 14.58 -6.43 -20.98
C GLY A 6 13.76 -6.45 -19.69
N LEU A 7 13.14 -7.58 -19.34
CA LEU A 7 12.25 -7.65 -18.18
C LEU A 7 13.00 -7.84 -16.86
N TYR A 8 14.00 -8.72 -16.85
CA TYR A 8 14.71 -9.07 -15.63
C TYR A 8 15.93 -8.19 -15.41
N GLY A 9 16.36 -7.34 -16.33
CA GLY A 9 17.68 -6.74 -16.22
C GLY A 9 18.63 -7.31 -17.25
N ASP A 10 19.47 -6.47 -17.82
CA ASP A 10 20.62 -6.90 -18.62
C ASP A 10 21.94 -6.93 -17.81
N GLY A 11 21.93 -6.43 -16.57
CA GLY A 11 23.10 -6.38 -15.69
C GLY A 11 24.01 -5.17 -15.91
N SER A 12 23.69 -4.27 -16.84
CA SER A 12 24.51 -3.11 -17.19
C SER A 12 24.68 -2.10 -16.05
N ALA A 13 23.81 -2.14 -15.03
CA ALA A 13 23.92 -1.32 -13.82
C ALA A 13 24.90 -1.87 -12.77
N GLY A 14 25.43 -3.07 -12.98
CA GLY A 14 26.27 -3.75 -11.99
C GLY A 14 25.49 -4.22 -10.76
N ALA A 15 26.20 -4.58 -9.69
CA ALA A 15 25.59 -5.08 -8.46
C ALA A 15 25.13 -3.91 -7.58
N PHE A 16 23.91 -3.99 -7.06
CA PHE A 16 23.38 -3.03 -6.10
C PHE A 16 23.29 -3.66 -4.71
N THR A 17 23.94 -3.04 -3.72
CA THR A 17 23.94 -3.52 -2.34
C THR A 17 23.61 -2.40 -1.37
N VAL A 18 22.61 -2.62 -0.51
CA VAL A 18 22.35 -1.80 0.67
C VAL A 18 22.95 -2.52 1.87
N GLY A 19 24.10 -2.05 2.35
CA GLY A 19 24.85 -2.69 3.44
C GLY A 19 24.13 -2.67 4.79
N SER A 20 24.55 -3.52 5.72
CA SER A 20 24.03 -3.49 7.10
C SER A 20 24.27 -2.13 7.76
N GLY A 21 23.29 -1.63 8.49
CA GLY A 21 23.34 -0.28 9.10
C GLY A 21 23.15 0.88 8.11
N GLN A 22 23.11 0.62 6.81
CA GLN A 22 22.90 1.65 5.79
C GLN A 22 21.41 1.87 5.51
N THR A 23 21.05 3.13 5.27
CA THR A 23 19.78 3.52 4.68
C THR A 23 20.03 4.17 3.32
N VAL A 24 19.41 3.62 2.28
CA VAL A 24 19.40 4.20 0.92
C VAL A 24 17.98 4.63 0.62
N ASP A 25 17.75 5.93 0.44
CA ASP A 25 16.42 6.50 0.17
C ASP A 25 16.32 7.06 -1.25
N LEU A 26 15.77 6.25 -2.16
CA LEU A 26 15.59 6.59 -3.57
C LEU A 26 14.46 7.60 -3.81
N THR A 27 13.80 8.10 -2.76
CA THR A 27 12.92 9.28 -2.87
C THR A 27 13.69 10.59 -2.81
N THR A 28 14.99 10.55 -2.54
CA THR A 28 15.86 11.72 -2.45
C THR A 28 16.96 11.70 -3.52
N PRO A 29 17.41 12.86 -4.00
CA PRO A 29 18.56 12.93 -4.92
C PRO A 29 19.82 12.27 -4.33
N THR A 30 20.03 12.39 -3.01
CA THR A 30 21.18 11.79 -2.32
C THR A 30 21.13 10.26 -2.39
N GLY A 31 20.00 9.62 -2.11
CA GLY A 31 19.90 8.17 -2.24
C GLY A 31 20.02 7.69 -3.69
N VAL A 32 19.48 8.44 -4.67
CA VAL A 32 19.69 8.13 -6.10
C VAL A 32 21.17 8.18 -6.48
N SER A 33 21.95 9.12 -5.92
CA SER A 33 23.39 9.20 -6.18
C SER A 33 24.20 8.01 -5.61
N GLN A 34 23.61 7.21 -4.72
CA GLN A 34 24.19 5.98 -4.19
C GLN A 34 23.96 4.76 -5.12
N LEU A 35 23.17 4.92 -6.19
CA LEU A 35 23.00 3.86 -7.18
C LEU A 35 24.28 3.70 -8.02
N PRO A 36 24.70 2.46 -8.32
CA PRO A 36 25.96 2.18 -9.02
C PRO A 36 26.06 2.79 -10.43
N SER A 37 24.92 3.09 -11.05
CA SER A 37 24.81 3.62 -12.41
C SER A 37 23.69 4.66 -12.55
N GLY A 38 23.44 5.44 -11.49
CA GLY A 38 22.36 6.43 -11.47
C GLY A 38 20.99 5.80 -11.79
N PHE A 39 20.27 6.35 -12.77
CA PHE A 39 18.93 5.87 -13.16
C PHE A 39 18.91 4.59 -14.01
N ASN A 40 20.06 4.00 -14.34
CA ASN A 40 20.07 2.67 -14.92
C ASN A 40 19.75 1.64 -13.81
N LEU A 41 18.52 1.09 -13.83
CA LEU A 41 18.01 0.12 -12.83
C LEU A 41 18.11 -1.34 -13.32
N GLN A 42 19.02 -1.64 -14.25
CA GLN A 42 19.21 -2.97 -14.83
C GLN A 42 20.37 -3.71 -14.12
N PHE A 43 20.15 -4.16 -12.89
CA PHE A 43 21.22 -4.68 -12.02
C PHE A 43 21.66 -6.10 -12.38
N SER A 44 22.90 -6.46 -12.04
CA SER A 44 23.39 -7.84 -12.15
C SER A 44 23.05 -8.68 -10.91
N SER A 45 22.89 -8.03 -9.75
CA SER A 45 22.38 -8.60 -8.49
C SER A 45 21.85 -7.47 -7.61
N ILE A 46 20.88 -7.77 -6.73
CA ILE A 46 20.40 -6.83 -5.71
C ILE A 46 20.46 -7.50 -4.34
N ASN A 47 21.16 -6.89 -3.39
CA ASN A 47 21.25 -7.34 -2.01
C ASN A 47 20.86 -6.24 -1.03
N ILE A 48 19.71 -6.39 -0.37
CA ILE A 48 19.19 -5.42 0.60
C ILE A 48 19.37 -5.99 2.01
N VAL A 49 20.46 -5.60 2.67
CA VAL A 49 20.80 -6.01 4.04
C VAL A 49 20.44 -4.92 5.05
N GLY A 50 20.59 -3.64 4.67
CA GLY A 50 20.11 -2.48 5.43
C GLY A 50 18.67 -2.10 5.08
N THR A 51 18.40 -0.80 5.04
CA THR A 51 17.09 -0.25 4.70
C THR A 51 17.10 0.41 3.32
N LEU A 52 16.32 -0.13 2.39
CA LEU A 52 16.03 0.50 1.10
C LEU A 52 14.66 1.17 1.16
N ILE A 53 14.58 2.47 0.91
CA ILE A 53 13.33 3.20 0.74
C ILE A 53 13.18 3.53 -0.74
N VAL A 54 12.02 3.20 -1.32
CA VAL A 54 11.73 3.44 -2.74
C VAL A 54 10.42 4.21 -2.92
N PRO A 55 10.29 5.05 -3.96
CA PRO A 55 9.00 5.62 -4.33
C PRO A 55 8.03 4.53 -4.83
N SER A 56 6.73 4.79 -4.71
CA SER A 56 5.71 3.93 -5.32
C SER A 56 5.88 3.85 -6.85
N GLY A 57 5.63 2.67 -7.42
CA GLY A 57 5.84 2.37 -8.83
C GLY A 57 7.27 1.91 -9.16
N THR A 58 8.13 1.71 -8.16
CA THR A 58 9.52 1.28 -8.39
C THR A 58 9.58 -0.14 -8.95
N VAL A 59 10.36 -0.33 -10.02
CA VAL A 59 10.69 -1.65 -10.57
C VAL A 59 12.17 -1.91 -10.39
N LEU A 60 12.51 -2.92 -9.58
CA LEU A 60 13.86 -3.39 -9.37
C LEU A 60 14.11 -4.65 -10.20
N ARG A 61 15.07 -4.56 -11.14
CA ARG A 61 15.39 -5.63 -12.08
C ARG A 61 16.79 -6.18 -11.80
N SER A 62 16.91 -7.51 -11.75
CA SER A 62 18.20 -8.19 -11.70
C SER A 62 18.35 -9.35 -12.70
N SER A 63 19.41 -9.30 -13.53
CA SER A 63 19.78 -10.41 -14.41
C SER A 63 20.30 -11.64 -13.63
N GLY A 64 20.60 -11.46 -12.35
CA GLY A 64 20.91 -12.50 -11.37
C GLY A 64 19.84 -12.59 -10.28
N ASP A 65 20.27 -12.69 -9.03
CA ASP A 65 19.41 -12.86 -7.86
C ASP A 65 19.03 -11.52 -7.19
N ILE A 66 17.87 -11.50 -6.55
CA ILE A 66 17.45 -10.45 -5.61
C ILE A 66 17.31 -11.07 -4.21
N THR A 67 18.02 -10.52 -3.23
CA THR A 67 17.93 -10.95 -1.83
C THR A 67 17.56 -9.78 -0.92
N VAL A 68 16.52 -9.96 -0.09
CA VAL A 68 16.09 -9.03 0.95
C VAL A 68 16.28 -9.71 2.31
N SER A 69 17.30 -9.28 3.04
CA SER A 69 17.59 -9.68 4.43
C SER A 69 17.39 -8.56 5.44
N GLY A 70 17.35 -7.31 4.97
CA GLY A 70 16.96 -6.14 5.75
C GLY A 70 15.54 -5.69 5.46
N THR A 71 15.33 -4.37 5.29
CA THR A 71 14.01 -3.78 5.06
C THR A 71 13.92 -3.10 3.70
N LEU A 72 12.88 -3.39 2.93
CA LEU A 72 12.44 -2.63 1.78
C LEU A 72 11.14 -1.90 2.13
N THR A 73 11.18 -0.58 2.20
CA THR A 73 10.01 0.28 2.45
C THR A 73 9.60 0.97 1.16
N VAL A 74 8.34 0.82 0.78
CA VAL A 74 7.74 1.47 -0.38
C VAL A 74 6.90 2.64 0.09
N ARG A 75 7.25 3.85 -0.34
CA ARG A 75 6.51 5.06 0.02
C ARG A 75 5.11 5.06 -0.59
N PRO A 76 4.12 5.68 0.07
CA PRO A 76 2.75 5.77 -0.44
C PRO A 76 2.65 6.26 -1.89
N GLY A 77 1.65 5.76 -2.61
CA GLY A 77 1.44 6.07 -4.02
C GLY A 77 0.30 7.05 -4.29
N ALA A 78 -0.62 7.21 -3.33
CA ALA A 78 -1.79 8.05 -3.47
C ALA A 78 -2.11 8.73 -2.14
N GLU A 79 -2.23 10.06 -2.13
CA GLU A 79 -2.46 10.84 -0.92
C GLU A 79 -3.56 11.87 -1.16
N ASP A 80 -4.46 12.05 -0.19
CA ASP A 80 -5.41 13.16 -0.19
C ASP A 80 -4.74 14.40 0.43
N LEU A 81 -4.20 15.26 -0.43
CA LEU A 81 -3.57 16.53 -0.04
C LEU A 81 -4.58 17.66 0.20
N GLY A 82 -5.88 17.34 0.19
CA GLY A 82 -6.90 18.27 0.63
C GLY A 82 -7.47 19.23 -0.40
N GLY A 83 -7.19 19.00 -1.68
CA GLY A 83 -7.67 19.81 -2.81
C GLY A 83 -8.79 19.17 -3.65
N GLY A 84 -9.37 18.06 -3.21
CA GLY A 84 -10.39 17.35 -3.99
C GLY A 84 -10.75 15.98 -3.44
N GLN A 85 -11.32 15.13 -4.28
CA GLN A 85 -11.65 13.75 -3.92
C GLN A 85 -10.37 12.94 -3.64
N ALA A 86 -10.43 12.08 -2.62
CA ALA A 86 -9.35 11.15 -2.30
C ALA A 86 -8.97 10.30 -3.54
N PRO A 87 -7.69 10.23 -3.94
CA PRO A 87 -7.29 9.43 -5.09
C PRO A 87 -7.60 7.94 -4.90
N ALA A 88 -8.17 7.30 -5.93
CA ALA A 88 -8.59 5.90 -5.86
C ALA A 88 -7.43 4.89 -5.87
N GLY A 89 -6.25 5.27 -6.35
CA GLY A 89 -5.19 4.30 -6.63
C GLY A 89 -5.66 3.29 -7.69
N VAL A 90 -5.47 1.99 -7.42
CA VAL A 90 -5.99 0.89 -8.26
C VAL A 90 -7.42 0.47 -7.91
N ALA A 91 -8.02 1.06 -6.87
CA ALA A 91 -9.40 0.75 -6.51
C ALA A 91 -10.37 1.12 -7.64
N ARG A 92 -11.48 0.39 -7.75
CA ARG A 92 -12.54 0.67 -8.74
C ARG A 92 -13.25 1.99 -8.47
N THR A 93 -13.33 2.40 -7.20
CA THR A 93 -13.86 3.69 -6.80
C THR A 93 -13.01 4.29 -5.69
N ALA A 94 -12.90 5.61 -5.69
CA ALA A 94 -12.31 6.36 -4.58
C ALA A 94 -13.19 6.27 -3.32
N ALA A 95 -12.55 6.46 -2.16
CA ALA A 95 -13.27 6.73 -0.94
C ALA A 95 -13.98 8.09 -1.02
N GLY A 96 -15.08 8.24 -0.29
CA GLY A 96 -15.83 9.49 -0.24
C GLY A 96 -16.38 9.78 1.16
N SER A 97 -17.35 10.69 1.21
CA SER A 97 -18.14 10.90 2.41
C SER A 97 -18.92 9.63 2.73
N TYR A 98 -18.75 9.10 3.93
CA TYR A 98 -19.25 7.80 4.39
C TYR A 98 -18.66 6.59 3.65
N SER A 99 -18.81 6.49 2.34
CA SER A 99 -18.51 5.25 1.61
C SER A 99 -17.01 5.00 1.46
N GLY A 100 -16.56 3.79 1.79
CA GLY A 100 -15.21 3.33 1.50
C GLY A 100 -14.97 3.13 0.00
N GLY A 101 -13.70 3.18 -0.41
CA GLY A 101 -13.29 2.88 -1.78
C GLY A 101 -13.45 1.39 -2.09
N VAL A 102 -13.94 1.05 -3.29
CA VAL A 102 -14.21 -0.34 -3.68
C VAL A 102 -12.95 -0.95 -4.29
N GLY A 103 -12.42 -1.99 -3.65
CA GLY A 103 -11.24 -2.71 -4.14
C GLY A 103 -11.46 -3.44 -5.47
N LEU A 104 -10.36 -3.90 -6.07
CA LEU A 104 -10.39 -4.80 -7.22
C LEU A 104 -11.02 -6.14 -6.82
N ALA A 105 -11.74 -6.79 -7.74
CA ALA A 105 -12.06 -8.20 -7.54
C ALA A 105 -10.79 -9.06 -7.69
N SER A 106 -10.75 -10.25 -7.07
CA SER A 106 -9.57 -11.12 -7.08
C SER A 106 -9.03 -11.43 -8.49
N PHE A 107 -9.92 -11.69 -9.46
CA PHE A 107 -9.51 -11.92 -10.85
C PHE A 107 -8.91 -10.66 -11.50
N GLN A 108 -9.44 -9.47 -11.18
CA GLN A 108 -8.84 -8.20 -11.63
C GLN A 108 -7.48 -7.97 -10.97
N GLY A 109 -7.35 -8.31 -9.68
CA GLY A 109 -6.09 -8.28 -8.95
C GLY A 109 -5.02 -9.19 -9.59
N ALA A 110 -5.39 -10.36 -10.09
CA ALA A 110 -4.49 -11.26 -10.82
C ALA A 110 -4.02 -10.71 -12.19
N GLN A 111 -4.69 -9.68 -12.72
CA GLN A 111 -4.24 -8.98 -13.93
C GLN A 111 -3.29 -7.81 -13.60
N VAL A 112 -3.03 -7.51 -12.33
CA VAL A 112 -2.05 -6.50 -11.93
C VAL A 112 -0.63 -7.07 -12.11
N ARG A 113 -0.10 -6.86 -13.32
CA ARG A 113 1.22 -7.38 -13.74
C ARG A 113 2.28 -6.31 -13.88
N ARG A 114 1.93 -5.06 -13.58
CA ARG A 114 2.84 -3.92 -13.54
C ARG A 114 2.49 -3.08 -12.33
N VAL A 115 3.51 -2.47 -11.74
CA VAL A 115 3.32 -1.48 -10.70
C VAL A 115 3.16 -0.10 -11.31
N GLN A 116 2.35 0.73 -10.68
CA GLN A 116 2.10 2.12 -11.05
C GLN A 116 2.42 3.03 -9.87
N ASN A 117 2.63 4.32 -10.14
CA ASN A 117 2.92 5.31 -9.11
C ASN A 117 1.77 5.39 -8.09
N ALA A 118 0.52 5.36 -8.56
CA ALA A 118 -0.66 5.23 -7.69
C ALA A 118 -0.95 3.75 -7.44
N SER A 119 -1.13 3.36 -6.17
CA SER A 119 -1.38 1.95 -5.80
C SER A 119 -2.54 1.79 -4.82
N GLY A 120 -2.33 1.76 -3.51
CA GLY A 120 -3.44 1.86 -2.57
C GLY A 120 -4.18 3.18 -2.76
N GLY A 121 -5.50 3.17 -2.64
CA GLY A 121 -6.31 4.37 -2.62
C GLY A 121 -6.16 5.12 -1.30
N ALA A 122 -6.27 6.44 -1.32
CA ALA A 122 -6.26 7.26 -0.12
C ALA A 122 -7.60 7.14 0.62
N GLY A 123 -7.55 7.25 1.95
CA GLY A 123 -8.74 7.43 2.78
C GLY A 123 -9.29 8.85 2.65
N ALA A 124 -10.61 9.00 2.80
CA ALA A 124 -11.27 10.28 2.60
C ALA A 124 -10.98 11.27 3.74
N ARG A 125 -10.68 12.52 3.36
CA ARG A 125 -10.54 13.65 4.26
C ARG A 125 -11.75 14.58 4.15
N LEU A 126 -12.59 14.64 5.18
CA LEU A 126 -13.78 15.50 5.20
C LEU A 126 -13.59 16.80 6.01
N TYR A 127 -12.57 16.86 6.86
CA TYR A 127 -12.21 18.06 7.62
C TYR A 127 -11.06 18.80 6.94
N ALA A 128 -11.24 20.09 6.64
CA ALA A 128 -10.27 20.89 5.90
C ALA A 128 -9.18 21.53 6.78
N GLY A 129 -9.27 21.44 8.11
CA GLY A 129 -8.30 22.05 9.02
C GLY A 129 -6.97 21.30 9.08
N ALA A 130 -5.94 21.98 9.61
CA ALA A 130 -4.58 21.47 9.67
C ALA A 130 -4.49 20.18 10.52
N GLY A 131 -3.73 19.21 10.03
CA GLY A 131 -3.40 17.98 10.77
C GLY A 131 -4.45 16.86 10.73
N ALA A 132 -5.64 17.07 10.15
CA ALA A 132 -6.59 15.99 9.90
C ALA A 132 -6.45 15.50 8.46
N ASN A 133 -5.56 14.54 8.23
CA ASN A 133 -5.27 14.01 6.90
C ASN A 133 -5.92 12.64 6.72
N GLY A 134 -6.46 12.39 5.53
CA GLY A 134 -6.79 11.04 5.09
C GLY A 134 -5.53 10.19 5.02
N GLY A 135 -5.66 8.91 5.34
CA GLY A 135 -4.56 7.97 5.25
C GLY A 135 -4.10 7.81 3.80
N ALA A 136 -2.80 8.01 3.56
CA ALA A 136 -2.20 7.76 2.26
C ALA A 136 -2.25 6.26 1.90
N GLY A 137 -2.56 5.95 0.64
CA GLY A 137 -2.57 4.57 0.16
C GLY A 137 -1.16 4.03 -0.06
N GLY A 138 -0.94 2.77 0.30
CA GLY A 138 0.35 2.10 0.26
C GLY A 138 1.02 2.17 -1.11
N GLY A 139 2.34 1.96 -1.13
CA GLY A 139 3.13 2.04 -2.36
C GLY A 139 3.13 0.76 -3.19
N ALA A 140 3.55 0.86 -4.45
CA ALA A 140 3.78 -0.29 -5.31
C ALA A 140 5.27 -0.55 -5.58
N VAL A 141 5.69 -1.82 -5.53
CA VAL A 141 7.04 -2.24 -5.93
C VAL A 141 7.01 -3.56 -6.69
N MET A 142 7.85 -3.67 -7.71
CA MET A 142 8.11 -4.92 -8.43
C MET A 142 9.55 -5.35 -8.24
N LEU A 143 9.75 -6.59 -7.81
CA LEU A 143 11.04 -7.27 -7.79
C LEU A 143 11.07 -8.29 -8.92
N ALA A 144 11.95 -8.13 -9.90
CA ALA A 144 12.04 -9.00 -11.07
C ALA A 144 13.46 -9.56 -11.23
N ALA A 145 13.62 -10.87 -11.05
CA ALA A 145 14.91 -11.54 -11.13
C ALA A 145 14.91 -12.63 -12.22
N ARG A 146 15.96 -12.68 -13.05
CA ARG A 146 16.18 -13.86 -13.91
C ARG A 146 16.64 -15.05 -13.06
N GLY A 147 17.40 -14.77 -12.01
CA GLY A 147 17.70 -15.73 -10.96
C GLY A 147 16.53 -15.86 -9.98
N ASN A 148 16.87 -15.96 -8.70
CA ASN A 148 15.96 -16.19 -7.60
C ASN A 148 15.59 -14.87 -6.92
N VAL A 149 14.39 -14.81 -6.35
CA VAL A 149 14.03 -13.78 -5.37
C VAL A 149 13.90 -14.42 -4.00
N ARG A 150 14.69 -13.92 -3.04
CA ARG A 150 14.71 -14.43 -1.65
C ARG A 150 14.41 -13.31 -0.68
N ILE A 151 13.27 -13.38 -0.01
CA ILE A 151 12.98 -12.59 1.19
C ILE A 151 13.26 -13.50 2.38
N VAL A 152 14.48 -13.42 2.92
CA VAL A 152 14.95 -14.38 3.94
C VAL A 152 14.33 -14.10 5.32
N VAL A 153 14.54 -15.00 6.28
CA VAL A 153 14.14 -14.77 7.68
C VAL A 153 14.77 -13.47 8.18
N GLY A 154 13.96 -12.60 8.80
CA GLY A 154 14.36 -11.24 9.19
C GLY A 154 14.17 -10.17 8.10
N GLY A 155 14.10 -10.58 6.83
CA GLY A 155 13.80 -9.69 5.71
C GLY A 155 12.35 -9.21 5.72
N THR A 156 12.13 -7.92 5.44
CA THR A 156 10.79 -7.33 5.39
C THR A 156 10.58 -6.47 4.14
N ILE A 157 9.43 -6.61 3.50
CA ILE A 157 8.91 -5.64 2.52
C ILE A 157 7.69 -4.96 3.12
N ASN A 158 7.69 -3.62 3.20
CA ASN A 158 6.58 -2.83 3.71
C ASN A 158 6.02 -1.91 2.63
N ALA A 159 4.77 -2.15 2.25
CA ALA A 159 3.98 -1.39 1.29
C ALA A 159 2.58 -1.08 1.87
N SER A 160 2.49 -0.91 3.18
CA SER A 160 1.20 -0.72 3.87
C SER A 160 0.61 0.67 3.63
N GLY A 161 -0.73 0.76 3.69
CA GLY A 161 -1.43 2.03 3.76
C GLY A 161 -1.18 2.74 5.09
N VAL A 162 -1.30 4.06 5.08
CA VAL A 162 -1.13 4.92 6.26
C VAL A 162 -2.48 5.08 6.95
N SER A 163 -2.50 5.12 8.28
CA SER A 163 -3.72 5.41 9.04
C SER A 163 -4.19 6.85 8.82
N GLY A 164 -5.50 7.06 8.90
CA GLY A 164 -6.07 8.40 9.02
C GLY A 164 -5.57 9.09 10.28
N VAL A 165 -5.53 10.41 10.26
CA VAL A 165 -5.15 11.25 11.39
C VAL A 165 -6.31 12.18 11.76
N ASN A 166 -6.60 12.25 13.05
CA ASN A 166 -7.43 13.29 13.66
C ASN A 166 -6.58 13.99 14.74
N PRO A 167 -6.34 15.32 14.65
CA PRO A 167 -5.47 16.03 15.58
C PRO A 167 -6.11 16.28 16.96
N GLN A 168 -7.41 16.00 17.12
CA GLN A 168 -8.13 16.12 18.39
C GLN A 168 -7.98 17.50 19.06
N THR A 169 -8.06 18.57 18.25
CA THR A 169 -7.89 19.94 18.72
C THR A 169 -9.04 20.35 19.65
N ALA A 170 -8.74 20.63 20.91
CA ALA A 170 -9.72 21.05 21.92
C ALA A 170 -10.56 22.26 21.44
N GLY A 171 -11.86 22.24 21.75
CA GLY A 171 -12.81 23.25 21.31
C GLY A 171 -13.31 23.09 19.87
N GLN A 172 -12.85 22.07 19.13
CA GLN A 172 -13.28 21.81 17.75
C GLN A 172 -13.90 20.43 17.58
N SER A 173 -14.97 20.37 16.78
CA SER A 173 -15.51 19.10 16.25
C SER A 173 -14.73 18.67 15.02
N ILE A 174 -14.19 17.46 15.04
CA ILE A 174 -13.43 16.90 13.92
C ILE A 174 -13.91 15.47 13.66
N VAL A 175 -14.50 15.26 12.48
CA VAL A 175 -14.87 13.92 12.01
C VAL A 175 -13.62 13.09 11.69
N GLY A 176 -13.72 11.79 11.93
CA GLY A 176 -12.66 10.84 11.61
C GLY A 176 -12.35 10.80 10.11
N THR A 177 -11.07 10.71 9.81
CA THR A 177 -10.55 10.53 8.45
C THR A 177 -10.34 9.04 8.15
N GLY A 178 -10.55 8.65 6.89
CA GLY A 178 -10.37 7.25 6.48
C GLY A 178 -8.91 6.82 6.47
N GLY A 179 -8.66 5.53 6.71
CA GLY A 179 -7.34 4.92 6.51
C GLY A 179 -7.04 4.62 5.05
N GLY A 180 -5.77 4.64 4.65
CA GLY A 180 -5.35 4.35 3.27
C GLY A 180 -5.35 2.86 2.95
N GLY A 181 -5.63 2.50 1.70
CA GLY A 181 -5.58 1.12 1.22
C GLY A 181 -4.14 0.58 1.18
N GLY A 182 -3.97 -0.74 1.31
CA GLY A 182 -2.68 -1.40 1.19
C GLY A 182 -2.07 -1.30 -0.22
N GLY A 183 -0.75 -1.42 -0.32
CA GLY A 183 -0.02 -1.30 -1.56
C GLY A 183 0.03 -2.55 -2.42
N ILE A 184 0.93 -2.56 -3.40
CA ILE A 184 1.12 -3.67 -4.34
C ILE A 184 2.57 -4.17 -4.27
N VAL A 185 2.77 -5.46 -4.02
CA VAL A 185 4.09 -6.11 -4.09
C VAL A 185 4.04 -7.21 -5.14
N LEU A 186 4.69 -6.97 -6.27
CA LEU A 186 4.83 -7.93 -7.35
C LEU A 186 6.23 -8.57 -7.27
N VAL A 187 6.29 -9.89 -7.20
CA VAL A 187 7.56 -10.62 -7.21
C VAL A 187 7.58 -11.57 -8.40
N ALA A 188 8.53 -11.35 -9.30
CA ALA A 188 8.72 -12.13 -10.49
C ALA A 188 10.10 -12.80 -10.49
N ALA A 189 10.15 -14.11 -10.72
CA ALA A 189 11.41 -14.83 -10.84
C ALA A 189 11.37 -15.88 -11.94
N LYS A 190 12.39 -15.92 -12.82
CA LYS A 190 12.61 -17.09 -13.69
C LYS A 190 13.24 -18.25 -12.92
N GLY A 191 14.03 -17.97 -11.87
CA GLY A 191 14.41 -18.94 -10.87
C GLY A 191 13.28 -19.16 -9.84
N THR A 192 13.66 -19.40 -8.58
CA THR A 192 12.71 -19.64 -7.49
C THR A 192 12.35 -18.37 -6.74
N ILE A 193 11.13 -18.32 -6.20
CA ILE A 193 10.73 -17.33 -5.18
C ILE A 193 10.70 -18.04 -3.82
N THR A 194 11.45 -17.51 -2.85
CA THR A 194 11.42 -17.98 -1.45
C THR A 194 11.08 -16.83 -0.52
N LEU A 195 10.04 -17.00 0.28
CA LEU A 195 9.64 -16.08 1.35
C LEU A 195 9.77 -16.77 2.70
N GLY A 196 10.88 -16.52 3.41
CA GLY A 196 11.06 -16.84 4.83
C GLY A 196 10.84 -15.63 5.76
N GLY A 197 10.84 -14.41 5.22
CA GLY A 197 10.57 -13.16 5.95
C GLY A 197 9.11 -12.72 5.90
N ILE A 198 8.87 -11.41 5.87
CA ILE A 198 7.51 -10.83 5.88
C ILE A 198 7.29 -9.87 4.71
N ILE A 199 6.15 -9.98 4.05
CA ILE A 199 5.64 -8.95 3.14
C ILE A 199 4.37 -8.35 3.74
N ARG A 200 4.34 -7.02 3.95
CA ARG A 200 3.18 -6.28 4.45
C ARG A 200 2.65 -5.35 3.36
N ALA A 201 1.40 -5.56 2.99
CA ALA A 201 0.61 -4.68 2.14
C ALA A 201 -0.79 -4.54 2.77
N GLN A 202 -0.85 -4.17 4.04
CA GLN A 202 -2.11 -4.04 4.79
C GLN A 202 -2.70 -2.63 4.66
N GLY A 203 -4.00 -2.51 4.92
CA GLY A 203 -4.67 -1.22 5.03
C GLY A 203 -4.28 -0.45 6.30
N GLY A 204 -4.42 0.88 6.27
CA GLY A 204 -4.27 1.76 7.42
C GLY A 204 -5.58 1.89 8.21
N ASN A 205 -5.50 2.23 9.49
CA ASN A 205 -6.69 2.37 10.34
C ASN A 205 -7.42 3.69 10.05
N GLY A 206 -8.74 3.71 10.20
CA GLY A 206 -9.50 4.96 10.27
C GLY A 206 -9.21 5.71 11.58
N ALA A 207 -9.28 7.04 11.55
CA ALA A 207 -9.14 7.85 12.75
C ALA A 207 -10.46 7.93 13.52
N ASP A 208 -10.41 8.05 14.84
CA ASP A 208 -11.60 8.30 15.65
C ASP A 208 -12.20 9.68 15.34
N GLY A 209 -13.51 9.82 15.51
CA GLY A 209 -14.16 11.12 15.61
C GLY A 209 -13.75 11.82 16.91
N TYR A 210 -13.86 13.16 16.94
CA TYR A 210 -13.51 13.94 18.13
C TYR A 210 -14.51 15.07 18.37
N ASN A 211 -15.22 14.97 19.51
CA ASN A 211 -16.19 15.97 19.98
C ASN A 211 -15.52 17.01 20.90
N GLY A 212 -14.67 17.86 20.34
CA GLY A 212 -13.93 18.84 21.14
C GLY A 212 -14.74 20.05 21.58
N ASN A 213 -15.88 20.34 20.94
CA ASN A 213 -16.74 21.47 21.26
C ASN A 213 -17.98 21.08 22.10
N LEU A 214 -18.13 19.80 22.43
CA LEU A 214 -19.26 19.25 23.18
C LEU A 214 -20.61 19.49 22.47
N GLY A 215 -20.61 19.40 21.13
CA GLY A 215 -21.77 19.62 20.27
C GLY A 215 -22.40 18.30 19.81
N THR A 216 -22.66 18.21 18.51
CA THR A 216 -23.06 16.96 17.84
C THR A 216 -21.98 15.91 17.98
N GLY A 217 -22.32 14.62 17.79
CA GLY A 217 -21.28 13.59 17.71
C GLY A 217 -20.53 13.65 16.38
N GLU A 218 -19.41 12.96 16.30
CA GLU A 218 -18.53 12.92 15.15
C GLU A 218 -18.22 11.48 14.79
N GLY A 219 -18.46 11.12 13.54
CA GLY A 219 -18.20 9.77 13.07
C GLY A 219 -16.72 9.42 13.12
N GLY A 220 -16.41 8.14 13.35
CA GLY A 220 -15.09 7.58 13.13
C GLY A 220 -14.85 7.32 11.64
N GLY A 221 -13.59 7.34 11.22
CA GLY A 221 -13.19 7.05 9.85
C GLY A 221 -13.23 5.55 9.53
N GLY A 222 -13.51 5.22 8.28
CA GLY A 222 -13.44 3.83 7.80
C GLY A 222 -12.00 3.31 7.70
N GLY A 223 -11.81 2.03 7.99
CA GLY A 223 -10.51 1.36 7.83
C GLY A 223 -10.13 1.14 6.35
N GLY A 224 -8.85 1.19 6.01
CA GLY A 224 -8.36 0.93 4.64
C GLY A 224 -8.46 -0.54 4.24
N GLY A 225 -8.67 -0.82 2.96
CA GLY A 225 -8.66 -2.18 2.41
C GLY A 225 -7.25 -2.75 2.29
N GLY A 226 -7.11 -4.07 2.38
CA GLY A 226 -5.83 -4.75 2.16
C GLY A 226 -5.29 -4.63 0.73
N GLY A 227 -3.99 -4.81 0.55
CA GLY A 227 -3.28 -4.68 -0.71
C GLY A 227 -3.20 -5.97 -1.53
N ILE A 228 -2.29 -5.99 -2.51
CA ILE A 228 -2.07 -7.16 -3.38
C ILE A 228 -0.61 -7.58 -3.29
N VAL A 229 -0.39 -8.87 -3.00
CA VAL A 229 0.92 -9.51 -3.15
C VAL A 229 0.78 -10.57 -4.23
N HIS A 230 1.55 -10.47 -5.30
CA HIS A 230 1.45 -11.39 -6.44
C HIS A 230 2.81 -11.97 -6.78
N PHE A 231 2.94 -13.29 -6.70
CA PHE A 231 4.12 -14.03 -7.12
C PHE A 231 3.91 -14.60 -8.51
N ILE A 232 4.85 -14.35 -9.41
CA ILE A 232 4.87 -14.89 -10.77
C ILE A 232 6.21 -15.61 -10.98
N ALA A 233 6.18 -16.94 -11.09
CA ALA A 233 7.41 -17.73 -11.11
C ALA A 233 7.34 -18.94 -12.04
N SER A 234 8.52 -19.47 -12.40
CA SER A 234 8.64 -20.67 -13.24
C SER A 234 8.30 -21.96 -12.50
N ALA A 235 8.37 -21.92 -11.17
CA ALA A 235 8.03 -22.99 -10.25
C ALA A 235 7.23 -22.44 -9.06
N SER A 236 6.55 -23.32 -8.33
CA SER A 236 5.78 -22.95 -7.15
C SER A 236 6.66 -22.23 -6.11
N PRO A 237 6.28 -21.01 -5.66
CA PRO A 237 7.01 -20.30 -4.61
C PRO A 237 7.02 -21.07 -3.29
N SER A 238 8.15 -21.04 -2.57
CA SER A 238 8.25 -21.57 -1.21
C SER A 238 7.97 -20.46 -0.20
N VAL A 239 6.91 -20.61 0.60
CA VAL A 239 6.49 -19.62 1.60
C VAL A 239 6.50 -20.26 2.98
N THR A 240 7.50 -19.91 3.78
CA THR A 240 7.62 -20.30 5.20
C THR A 240 7.45 -19.11 6.15
N GLY A 241 7.54 -17.88 5.62
CA GLY A 241 7.27 -16.64 6.31
C GLY A 241 5.81 -16.19 6.22
N SER A 242 5.56 -14.87 6.26
CA SER A 242 4.20 -14.32 6.29
C SER A 242 3.92 -13.30 5.18
N VAL A 243 2.73 -13.40 4.59
CA VAL A 243 2.16 -12.37 3.70
C VAL A 243 0.98 -11.74 4.42
N VAL A 244 1.06 -10.44 4.72
CA VAL A 244 0.04 -9.70 5.45
C VAL A 244 -0.64 -8.72 4.50
N VAL A 245 -1.86 -9.07 4.09
CA VAL A 245 -2.74 -8.25 3.24
C VAL A 245 -4.04 -7.93 3.98
N SER A 246 -4.00 -7.80 5.30
CA SER A 246 -5.17 -7.51 6.12
C SER A 246 -5.69 -6.08 5.88
N GLU A 247 -6.95 -5.88 6.22
CA GLU A 247 -7.57 -4.57 6.35
C GLU A 247 -6.98 -3.73 7.50
N GLY A 248 -7.33 -2.44 7.51
CA GLY A 248 -7.22 -1.57 8.66
C GLY A 248 -8.51 -1.56 9.48
N SER A 249 -8.38 -1.26 10.78
CA SER A 249 -9.51 -1.16 11.70
C SER A 249 -10.33 0.13 11.47
N ALA A 250 -11.59 0.09 11.88
CA ALA A 250 -12.44 1.29 11.95
C ALA A 250 -11.98 2.23 13.07
N GLY A 251 -12.22 3.52 12.90
CA GLY A 251 -12.22 4.49 14.00
C GLY A 251 -13.52 4.45 14.80
N ALA A 252 -13.49 4.89 16.05
CA ALA A 252 -14.65 5.03 16.90
C ALA A 252 -15.42 6.33 16.62
N ASN A 253 -16.75 6.26 16.73
CA ASN A 253 -17.59 7.47 16.78
C ASN A 253 -17.42 8.17 18.13
N ALA A 254 -17.34 9.50 18.12
CA ALA A 254 -17.51 10.32 19.31
C ALA A 254 -19.01 10.57 19.55
N ALA A 255 -19.45 10.40 20.79
CA ALA A 255 -20.85 10.58 21.15
C ALA A 255 -21.25 12.08 21.15
N PRO A 256 -22.50 12.41 20.79
CA PRO A 256 -23.03 13.76 20.99
C PRO A 256 -23.18 14.08 22.48
N GLN A 257 -22.94 15.33 22.86
CA GLN A 257 -23.26 15.81 24.21
C GLN A 257 -24.74 16.17 24.36
N SER A 258 -25.39 16.57 23.26
CA SER A 258 -26.83 16.81 23.19
C SER A 258 -27.42 16.34 21.87
N GLY A 259 -28.66 15.85 21.92
CA GLY A 259 -29.32 15.24 20.75
C GLY A 259 -28.79 13.84 20.43
N THR A 260 -29.06 13.37 19.21
CA THR A 260 -28.71 12.02 18.75
C THR A 260 -27.89 12.01 17.48
N SER A 261 -27.59 13.16 16.87
CA SER A 261 -26.92 13.22 15.57
C SER A 261 -25.41 13.01 15.67
N ILE A 262 -24.84 12.23 14.75
CA ILE A 262 -23.40 12.04 14.58
C ILE A 262 -23.03 12.45 13.15
N LEU A 263 -22.14 13.44 13.01
CA LEU A 263 -21.68 13.92 11.71
C LEU A 263 -20.97 12.82 10.94
N THR A 264 -21.30 12.70 9.66
CA THR A 264 -20.75 11.69 8.76
C THR A 264 -19.26 11.89 8.52
N ALA A 265 -18.49 10.82 8.72
CA ALA A 265 -17.04 10.77 8.56
C ALA A 265 -16.60 10.17 7.21
N GLY A 266 -15.29 10.19 6.95
CA GLY A 266 -14.71 9.71 5.70
C GLY A 266 -14.59 8.19 5.63
N GLY A 267 -14.87 7.60 4.47
CA GLY A 267 -14.58 6.19 4.20
C GLY A 267 -13.09 5.91 4.00
N GLY A 268 -12.68 4.65 4.19
CA GLY A 268 -11.31 4.18 3.97
C GLY A 268 -10.98 3.94 2.49
N GLY A 269 -9.71 4.02 2.13
CA GLY A 269 -9.21 3.76 0.77
C GLY A 269 -9.19 2.27 0.41
N GLY A 270 -9.49 1.94 -0.85
CA GLY A 270 -9.45 0.57 -1.37
C GLY A 270 -8.14 0.21 -2.07
N SER A 271 -7.91 -1.09 -2.30
CA SER A 271 -6.83 -1.62 -3.15
C SER A 271 -7.22 -3.00 -3.68
N GLY A 272 -6.61 -4.09 -3.19
CA GLY A 272 -7.11 -5.45 -3.38
C GLY A 272 -8.41 -5.68 -2.59
N GLY A 273 -8.44 -5.22 -1.34
CA GLY A 273 -9.65 -5.15 -0.52
C GLY A 273 -10.35 -3.80 -0.64
N SER A 274 -11.63 -3.76 -0.26
CA SER A 274 -12.38 -2.51 -0.16
C SER A 274 -12.11 -1.81 1.17
N GLY A 275 -12.15 -0.48 1.16
CA GLY A 275 -12.15 0.30 2.39
C GLY A 275 -13.51 0.21 3.10
N GLY A 276 -13.47 0.40 4.41
CA GLY A 276 -14.65 0.45 5.26
C GLY A 276 -15.39 1.78 5.16
N ASN A 277 -16.66 1.78 5.56
CA ASN A 277 -17.45 2.99 5.64
C ASN A 277 -17.04 3.81 6.88
N GLY A 278 -17.11 5.13 6.78
CA GLY A 278 -17.08 6.03 7.94
C GLY A 278 -18.36 5.91 8.77
N GLY A 279 -18.30 6.36 10.01
CA GLY A 279 -19.45 6.44 10.90
C GLY A 279 -20.22 7.75 10.75
N GLY A 280 -21.32 7.86 11.50
CA GLY A 280 -22.23 9.01 11.46
C GLY A 280 -23.51 8.70 10.68
N ILE A 281 -24.25 9.73 10.26
CA ILE A 281 -25.51 9.54 9.54
C ILE A 281 -25.27 8.78 8.23
N ILE A 282 -26.00 7.68 8.04
CA ILE A 282 -25.94 6.88 6.81
C ILE A 282 -26.59 7.69 5.68
N PRO A 283 -25.91 7.89 4.54
CA PRO A 283 -26.42 8.67 3.42
C PRO A 283 -27.84 8.26 2.99
N GLY A 284 -28.73 9.24 2.86
CA GLY A 284 -30.13 9.01 2.49
C GLY A 284 -31.03 8.54 3.64
N THR A 285 -30.54 8.52 4.88
CA THR A 285 -31.31 8.14 6.08
C THR A 285 -31.12 9.15 7.21
N THR A 286 -31.80 8.91 8.34
CA THR A 286 -31.60 9.64 9.62
C THR A 286 -30.92 8.79 10.69
N THR A 287 -30.46 7.59 10.35
CA THR A 287 -29.88 6.62 11.29
C THR A 287 -28.37 6.79 11.36
N ASN A 288 -27.80 6.70 12.57
CA ASN A 288 -26.35 6.66 12.74
C ASN A 288 -25.81 5.26 12.47
N GLY A 289 -24.77 5.17 11.65
CA GLY A 289 -23.93 4.00 11.48
C GLY A 289 -22.63 4.11 12.28
N ASN A 290 -22.11 2.96 12.67
CA ASN A 290 -20.72 2.86 13.11
C ASN A 290 -19.80 2.79 11.89
N ALA A 291 -18.59 3.31 12.03
CA ALA A 291 -17.56 3.06 11.04
C ALA A 291 -17.26 1.56 10.97
N SER A 292 -16.82 1.09 9.80
CA SER A 292 -16.45 -0.30 9.58
C SER A 292 -14.97 -0.44 9.25
N ALA A 293 -14.42 -1.62 9.54
CA ALA A 293 -13.12 -2.01 9.01
C ALA A 293 -13.21 -2.16 7.49
N GLY A 294 -12.05 -2.14 6.82
CA GLY A 294 -11.97 -2.55 5.43
C GLY A 294 -12.14 -4.06 5.25
N THR A 295 -11.85 -4.55 4.06
CA THR A 295 -11.70 -5.99 3.79
C THR A 295 -10.25 -6.32 3.48
N GLY A 296 -9.83 -7.54 3.81
CA GLY A 296 -8.54 -8.06 3.38
C GLY A 296 -8.37 -8.03 1.85
N GLY A 297 -7.11 -7.99 1.43
CA GLY A 297 -6.69 -8.04 0.04
C GLY A 297 -6.31 -9.44 -0.41
N TYR A 298 -5.35 -9.55 -1.33
CA TYR A 298 -5.05 -10.82 -2.00
C TYR A 298 -3.57 -11.19 -1.95
N PHE A 299 -3.32 -12.47 -1.64
CA PHE A 299 -2.08 -13.13 -1.98
C PHE A 299 -2.31 -14.07 -3.16
N LEU A 300 -1.63 -13.80 -4.27
CA LEU A 300 -1.82 -14.46 -5.55
C LEU A 300 -0.53 -15.14 -5.99
N GLN A 301 -0.66 -16.29 -6.62
CA GLN A 301 0.46 -17.03 -7.20
C GLN A 301 0.12 -17.44 -8.63
N THR A 302 1.02 -17.17 -9.56
CA THR A 302 0.92 -17.58 -10.95
C THR A 302 2.20 -18.33 -11.31
N VAL A 303 2.06 -19.62 -11.61
CA VAL A 303 3.18 -20.47 -12.02
C VAL A 303 3.07 -20.70 -13.51
N VAL A 304 4.07 -20.26 -14.27
CA VAL A 304 4.15 -20.46 -15.72
C VAL A 304 5.58 -20.72 -16.15
N PRO A 305 5.86 -21.57 -17.16
CA PRO A 305 7.22 -21.90 -17.56
C PRO A 305 8.08 -20.69 -17.94
N GLU A 306 7.46 -19.66 -18.51
CA GLU A 306 8.09 -18.42 -18.94
C GLU A 306 7.40 -17.22 -18.28
N PRO A 307 7.73 -16.89 -17.01
CA PRO A 307 7.12 -15.75 -16.31
C PRO A 307 7.28 -14.43 -17.05
N GLU A 308 8.35 -14.32 -17.85
CA GLU A 308 8.61 -13.16 -18.70
C GLU A 308 7.53 -12.90 -19.75
N SER A 309 6.84 -13.94 -20.23
CA SER A 309 5.78 -13.80 -21.23
C SER A 309 4.53 -13.11 -20.69
N LEU A 310 4.27 -13.20 -19.38
CA LEU A 310 3.09 -12.62 -18.74
C LEU A 310 3.27 -11.16 -18.36
N LEU A 311 4.52 -10.77 -18.13
CA LEU A 311 4.92 -9.44 -17.65
C LEU A 311 5.21 -8.46 -18.78
N GLY A 312 4.92 -8.88 -20.03
CA GLY A 312 5.23 -8.18 -21.28
C GLY A 312 5.18 -6.67 -21.12
N LEU A 313 6.32 -6.03 -21.38
CA LEU A 313 6.47 -4.58 -21.45
C LEU A 313 6.16 -4.08 -22.86
#